data_AF-A0A7L3XWI8-F1
#
_entry.id   AF-A0A7L3XWI8-F1
#
_cell.length_a   1.000
_cell.length_b   1.000
_cell.length_c   1.000
_cell.angle_alpha   90.00
_cell.angle_beta   90.00
_cell.angle_gamma   90.00
#
_symmetry.space_group_name_H-M   'P 1'
#
loop_
_entity.id
_entity.type
_entity.pdbx_description
1 polymer ?
#
loop_
_entity_poly.entity_id
_entity_poly.type
_entity_poly.pdbx_seq_one_letter_code
_entity_poly.pdbx_strand_id
1 'polypeptide(L)'
;TLDLTCRKAPCFVKFSEMEKMANIQAEINEVQPLLLSVMIVSTLQFYFIGKKCEILQDMNKHLEAVLKEKRALRKRLIKPRCQESLPIEATFHKYVVELLTEAVTFIEKLESHLQTVRSIPQIPNIIKNMNTALTKTEVLVIELEELAEQILKWRELQKEVYSD
;
A
#
# COMPACT_ATOMS: atom_id res chain seq x y z
N THR A 1 67.44 -95.89 -12.34
CA THR A 1 66.34 -95.69 -11.38
C THR A 1 66.92 -95.08 -10.13
N LEU A 2 66.48 -93.88 -9.73
CA LEU A 2 66.39 -93.40 -8.34
C LEU A 2 65.67 -92.04 -8.37
N ASP A 3 64.35 -92.14 -8.48
CA ASP A 3 63.40 -91.08 -8.17
C ASP A 3 63.42 -90.89 -6.64
N LEU A 4 64.18 -89.90 -6.17
CA LEU A 4 64.24 -89.51 -4.77
C LEU A 4 63.36 -88.30 -4.56
N THR A 5 62.08 -88.58 -4.34
CA THR A 5 61.10 -87.65 -3.78
C THR A 5 61.66 -87.04 -2.49
N CYS A 6 62.15 -85.81 -2.59
CA CYS A 6 62.69 -85.03 -1.48
C CYS A 6 61.55 -84.67 -0.50
N ARG A 7 61.32 -85.53 0.51
CA ARG A 7 60.49 -85.18 1.66
C ARG A 7 61.30 -84.25 2.57
N LYS A 8 60.97 -82.96 2.55
CA LYS A 8 61.51 -81.95 3.48
C LYS A 8 61.23 -82.38 4.94
N ALA A 9 62.25 -82.33 5.81
CA ALA A 9 62.10 -82.70 7.21
C ALA A 9 61.12 -81.74 7.94
N PRO A 10 60.30 -82.21 8.90
CA PRO A 10 59.18 -81.45 9.49
C PRO A 10 59.59 -80.12 10.15
N CYS A 11 60.83 -80.00 10.63
CA CYS A 11 61.37 -78.79 11.26
C CYS A 11 61.58 -77.63 10.28
N PHE A 12 61.96 -77.89 9.02
CA PHE A 12 62.17 -76.84 8.00
C PHE A 12 60.86 -76.26 7.49
N VAL A 13 59.75 -77.00 7.62
CA VAL A 13 58.41 -76.51 7.27
C VAL A 13 58.01 -75.38 8.23
N LYS A 14 58.24 -75.56 9.54
CA LYS A 14 57.95 -74.55 10.56
C LYS A 14 58.78 -73.26 10.40
N PHE A 15 60.07 -73.38 10.05
CA PHE A 15 60.91 -72.20 9.77
C PHE A 15 60.44 -71.45 8.53
N SER A 16 60.08 -72.16 7.45
CA SER A 16 59.53 -71.54 6.25
C SER A 16 58.18 -70.86 6.51
N GLU A 17 57.34 -71.42 7.37
CA GLU A 17 56.09 -70.78 7.81
C GLU A 17 56.36 -69.52 8.63
N MET A 18 57.30 -69.57 9.57
CA MET A 18 57.64 -68.41 10.39
C MET A 18 58.26 -67.28 9.58
N GLU A 19 59.10 -67.59 8.60
CA GLU A 19 59.64 -66.63 7.64
C GLU A 19 58.53 -66.01 6.78
N LYS A 20 57.57 -66.81 6.28
CA LYS A 20 56.40 -66.29 5.56
C LYS A 20 55.55 -65.37 6.43
N MET A 21 55.33 -65.73 7.70
CA MET A 21 54.58 -64.88 8.64
C MET A 21 55.31 -63.57 8.92
N ALA A 22 56.65 -63.60 9.08
CA ALA A 22 57.45 -62.39 9.25
C ALA A 22 57.40 -61.48 8.00
N ASN A 23 57.43 -62.08 6.81
CA ASN A 23 57.36 -61.34 5.55
C ASN A 23 55.98 -60.69 5.33
N ILE A 24 54.89 -61.43 5.61
CA ILE A 24 53.53 -60.90 5.59
C ILE A 24 53.38 -59.78 6.63
N GLN A 25 53.95 -59.94 7.83
CA GLN A 25 53.90 -58.90 8.87
C GLN A 25 54.66 -57.64 8.46
N ALA A 26 55.78 -57.77 7.73
CA ALA A 26 56.52 -56.64 7.19
C ALA A 26 55.72 -55.89 6.11
N GLU A 27 55.08 -56.61 5.17
CA GLU A 27 54.18 -56.00 4.18
C GLU A 27 53.00 -55.27 4.85
N ILE A 28 52.40 -55.87 5.88
CA ILE A 28 51.32 -55.23 6.65
C ILE A 28 51.82 -53.92 7.26
N ASN A 29 53.01 -53.93 7.87
CA ASN A 29 53.60 -52.77 8.52
C ASN A 29 53.94 -51.65 7.52
N GLU A 30 54.30 -51.98 6.27
CA GLU A 30 54.51 -50.98 5.21
C GLU A 30 53.20 -50.36 4.70
N VAL A 31 52.13 -51.15 4.58
CA VAL A 31 50.87 -50.68 3.96
C VAL A 31 49.95 -49.97 4.95
N GLN A 32 49.99 -50.34 6.24
CA GLN A 32 49.13 -49.76 7.29
C GLN A 32 49.14 -48.23 7.38
N PRO A 33 50.30 -47.54 7.36
CA PRO A 33 50.37 -46.09 7.44
C PRO A 33 49.73 -45.40 6.24
N LEU A 34 49.92 -45.98 5.05
CA LEU A 34 49.36 -45.50 3.80
C LEU A 34 47.83 -45.59 3.83
N LEU A 35 47.29 -46.73 4.25
CA LEU A 35 45.85 -46.92 4.41
C LEU A 35 45.25 -45.94 5.42
N LEU A 36 45.92 -45.73 6.57
CA LEU A 36 45.48 -44.78 7.59
C LEU A 36 45.45 -43.34 7.07
N SER A 37 46.48 -42.91 6.34
CA SER A 37 46.54 -41.57 5.74
C SER A 37 45.44 -41.35 4.71
N VAL A 38 45.17 -42.33 3.84
CA VAL A 38 44.07 -42.28 2.86
C VAL A 38 42.72 -42.17 3.55
N MET A 39 42.50 -42.93 4.63
CA MET A 39 41.27 -42.84 5.41
C MET A 39 41.10 -41.45 6.04
N ILE A 40 42.14 -40.89 6.66
CA ILE A 40 42.10 -39.55 7.27
C ILE A 40 41.78 -38.48 6.23
N VAL A 41 42.46 -38.49 5.07
CA VAL A 41 42.21 -37.54 3.98
C VAL A 41 40.78 -37.65 3.47
N SER A 42 40.28 -38.88 3.29
CA SER A 42 38.91 -39.13 2.85
C SER A 42 37.90 -38.59 3.87
N THR A 43 38.08 -38.85 5.16
CA THR A 43 37.20 -38.34 6.23
C THR A 43 37.20 -36.82 6.28
N LEU A 44 38.36 -36.17 6.17
CA LEU A 44 38.46 -34.72 6.11
C LEU A 44 37.73 -34.15 4.89
N GLN A 45 37.90 -34.77 3.72
CA GLN A 45 37.24 -34.33 2.50
C GLN A 45 35.71 -34.44 2.59
N PHE A 46 35.18 -35.55 3.12
CA PHE A 46 33.74 -35.69 3.37
C PHE A 46 33.22 -34.65 4.36
N TYR A 47 33.99 -34.34 5.42
CA TYR A 47 33.63 -33.28 6.36
C TYR A 47 33.54 -31.90 5.69
N PHE A 48 34.56 -31.51 4.92
CA PHE A 48 34.57 -30.22 4.23
C PHE A 48 33.46 -30.12 3.16
N ILE A 49 33.18 -31.20 2.44
CA ILE A 49 32.07 -31.26 1.49
C ILE A 49 30.73 -31.12 2.23
N GLY A 50 30.55 -31.84 3.34
CA GLY A 50 29.35 -31.73 4.18
C GLY A 50 29.11 -30.28 4.65
N LYS A 51 30.16 -29.60 5.13
CA LYS A 51 30.08 -28.19 5.54
C LYS A 51 29.69 -27.25 4.40
N LYS A 52 30.23 -27.48 3.19
CA LYS A 52 29.85 -26.70 2.00
C LYS A 52 28.38 -26.95 1.61
N CYS A 53 27.92 -28.20 1.69
CA CYS A 53 26.53 -28.56 1.42
C CYS A 53 25.57 -27.89 2.42
N GLU A 54 25.90 -27.85 3.71
CA GLU A 54 25.11 -27.15 4.73
C GLU A 54 24.94 -25.67 4.39
N ILE A 55 26.04 -24.97 4.07
CA ILE A 55 26.01 -23.55 3.70
C ILE A 55 25.15 -23.31 2.46
N LEU A 56 25.30 -24.13 1.42
CA LEU A 56 24.50 -24.02 0.20
C LEU A 56 23.01 -24.29 0.48
N GLN A 57 22.70 -25.24 1.35
CA GLN A 57 21.33 -25.55 1.71
C GLN A 57 20.67 -24.41 2.49
N ASP A 58 21.40 -23.77 3.40
CA ASP A 58 20.89 -22.60 4.12
C ASP A 58 20.71 -21.38 3.21
N MET A 59 21.63 -21.16 2.26
CA MET A 59 21.46 -20.13 1.24
C MET A 59 20.22 -20.38 0.38
N ASN A 60 19.97 -21.63 -0.03
CA ASN A 60 18.77 -21.98 -0.79
C ASN A 60 17.48 -21.73 0.00
N LYS A 61 17.44 -22.12 1.28
CA LYS A 61 16.28 -21.82 2.16
C LYS A 61 16.03 -20.32 2.25
N HIS A 62 17.09 -19.53 2.40
CA HIS A 62 16.98 -18.07 2.44
C HIS A 62 16.44 -17.49 1.13
N LEU A 63 16.98 -17.92 -0.02
CA LEU A 63 16.49 -17.49 -1.33
C LEU A 63 15.02 -17.85 -1.55
N GLU A 64 14.59 -19.02 -1.10
CA GLU A 64 13.20 -19.46 -1.18
C GLU A 64 12.27 -18.57 -0.33
N ALA A 65 12.71 -18.19 0.87
CA ALA A 65 12.00 -17.24 1.73
C ALA A 65 11.88 -15.86 1.07
N VAL A 66 12.97 -15.32 0.52
CA VAL A 66 12.99 -14.02 -0.19
C VAL A 66 12.05 -14.05 -1.40
N LEU A 67 12.05 -15.13 -2.18
CA LEU A 67 11.16 -15.29 -3.32
C LEU A 67 9.68 -15.34 -2.89
N LYS A 68 9.38 -16.00 -1.77
CA LYS A 68 8.02 -16.05 -1.21
C LYS A 68 7.55 -14.67 -0.79
N GLU A 69 8.40 -13.89 -0.11
CA GLU A 69 8.09 -12.51 0.27
C GLU A 69 7.93 -11.60 -0.95
N LYS A 70 8.81 -11.69 -1.94
CA LYS A 70 8.68 -10.93 -3.19
C LYS A 70 7.35 -11.20 -3.90
N ARG A 71 6.93 -12.47 -3.97
CA ARG A 71 5.62 -12.85 -4.53
C ARG A 71 4.47 -12.30 -3.68
N ALA A 72 4.56 -12.38 -2.36
CA ALA A 72 3.54 -11.84 -1.46
C ALA A 72 3.42 -10.32 -1.57
N LEU A 73 4.55 -9.60 -1.65
CA LEU A 73 4.61 -8.16 -1.86
C LEU A 73 4.00 -7.79 -3.20
N ARG A 74 4.34 -8.49 -4.28
CA ARG A 74 3.74 -8.28 -5.60
C ARG A 74 2.23 -8.44 -5.56
N LYS A 75 1.71 -9.48 -4.89
CA LYS A 75 0.26 -9.67 -4.70
C LYS A 75 -0.38 -8.51 -3.94
N ARG A 76 0.28 -8.01 -2.89
CA ARG A 76 -0.20 -6.85 -2.10
C ARG A 76 -0.16 -5.55 -2.88
N LEU A 77 0.84 -5.35 -3.74
CA LEU A 77 0.98 -4.16 -4.59
C LEU A 77 0.00 -4.17 -5.77
N ILE A 78 -0.30 -5.34 -6.34
CA ILE A 78 -1.33 -5.49 -7.38
C ILE A 78 -2.73 -5.26 -6.80
N LYS A 79 -2.95 -5.56 -5.52
CA LYS A 79 -4.23 -5.29 -4.87
C LYS A 79 -4.35 -3.77 -4.66
N PRO A 80 -5.23 -3.07 -5.40
CA PRO A 80 -5.38 -1.63 -5.24
C PRO A 80 -5.81 -1.35 -3.80
N ARG A 81 -5.05 -0.50 -3.08
CA ARG A 81 -5.38 -0.13 -1.69
C ARG A 81 -6.64 0.74 -1.59
N CYS A 82 -7.00 1.38 -2.70
CA CYS A 82 -8.25 2.11 -2.90
C CYS A 82 -8.68 1.88 -4.36
N GLN A 83 -9.94 1.57 -4.62
CA GLN A 83 -10.55 1.80 -5.95
C GLN A 83 -10.73 3.31 -6.12
N GLU A 84 -9.64 4.07 -6.30
CA GLU A 84 -9.76 5.51 -6.57
C GLU A 84 -10.23 5.81 -7.99
N SER A 85 -10.18 4.81 -8.87
CA SER A 85 -10.94 4.79 -10.11
C SER A 85 -11.97 3.66 -10.01
N LEU A 86 -13.24 3.99 -10.26
CA LEU A 86 -14.23 3.00 -10.67
C LEU A 86 -13.60 2.08 -11.74
N PRO A 87 -13.94 0.78 -11.81
CA PRO A 87 -13.47 -0.13 -12.85
C PRO A 87 -14.11 0.22 -14.20
N ILE A 88 -13.90 1.44 -14.66
CA ILE A 88 -14.31 1.96 -15.94
C ILE A 88 -13.10 1.81 -16.85
N GLU A 89 -13.31 1.21 -18.01
CA GLU A 89 -12.29 1.12 -19.04
C GLU A 89 -11.82 2.52 -19.45
N ALA A 90 -10.52 2.70 -19.68
CA ALA A 90 -9.93 4.02 -19.96
C ALA A 90 -10.59 4.75 -21.14
N THR A 91 -11.12 4.00 -22.10
CA THR A 91 -11.88 4.50 -23.26
C THR A 91 -13.14 5.26 -22.86
N PHE A 92 -13.76 4.92 -21.73
CA PHE A 92 -14.99 5.54 -21.26
C PHE A 92 -14.77 6.70 -20.28
N HIS A 93 -13.53 6.95 -19.82
CA HIS A 93 -13.25 7.97 -18.82
C HIS A 93 -13.71 9.36 -19.26
N LYS A 94 -13.44 9.73 -20.51
CA LYS A 94 -13.88 11.02 -21.08
C LYS A 94 -15.40 11.20 -20.97
N TYR A 95 -16.16 10.20 -21.40
CA TYR A 95 -17.62 10.25 -21.38
C TYR A 95 -18.19 10.29 -19.96
N VAL A 96 -17.57 9.57 -19.01
CA VAL A 96 -18.01 9.59 -17.62
C VAL A 96 -17.73 10.95 -16.98
N VAL A 97 -16.57 11.56 -17.25
CA VAL A 97 -16.27 12.92 -16.76
C VAL A 97 -17.24 13.94 -17.35
N GLU A 98 -17.53 13.88 -18.64
CA GLU A 98 -18.51 14.74 -19.31
C GLU A 98 -19.91 14.57 -18.70
N LEU A 99 -20.37 13.33 -18.55
CA LEU A 99 -21.67 13.02 -17.95
C LEU A 99 -21.78 13.52 -16.51
N LEU A 100 -20.75 13.30 -15.69
CA LEU A 100 -20.74 13.78 -14.30
C LEU A 100 -20.77 15.31 -14.24
N THR A 101 -20.05 15.97 -15.14
CA THR A 101 -20.07 17.44 -15.26
C THR A 101 -21.47 17.93 -15.62
N GLU A 102 -22.09 17.33 -16.63
CA GLU A 102 -23.47 17.67 -17.02
C GLU A 102 -24.46 17.42 -15.88
N ALA A 103 -24.35 16.28 -15.20
CA ALA A 103 -25.22 15.94 -14.07
C ALA A 103 -25.13 16.98 -12.93
N VAL A 104 -23.92 17.41 -12.58
CA VAL A 104 -23.72 18.47 -11.56
C VAL A 104 -24.37 19.78 -12.02
N THR A 105 -24.09 20.22 -13.24
CA THR A 105 -24.67 21.48 -13.75
C THR A 105 -26.19 21.44 -13.86
N PHE A 106 -26.76 20.26 -14.17
CA PHE A 106 -28.20 20.06 -14.19
C PHE A 106 -28.80 20.17 -12.79
N ILE A 107 -28.18 19.52 -11.79
CA ILE A 107 -28.64 19.57 -10.39
C ILE A 107 -28.61 21.02 -9.88
N GLU A 108 -27.52 21.75 -10.12
CA GLU A 108 -27.38 23.15 -9.71
C GLU A 108 -28.48 24.03 -10.33
N LYS A 109 -28.74 23.89 -11.63
CA LYS A 109 -29.82 24.61 -12.32
C LYS A 109 -31.18 24.24 -11.75
N LEU A 110 -31.46 22.94 -11.57
CA LEU A 110 -32.72 22.46 -11.03
C LEU A 110 -32.98 23.02 -9.63
N GLU A 111 -31.96 23.04 -8.77
CA GLU A 111 -32.06 23.59 -7.44
C GLU A 111 -32.37 25.10 -7.47
N SER A 112 -31.70 25.87 -8.33
CA SER A 112 -31.98 27.29 -8.54
C SER A 112 -33.43 27.55 -8.98
N HIS A 113 -33.93 26.75 -9.93
CA HIS A 113 -35.33 26.84 -10.39
C HIS A 113 -36.31 26.49 -9.26
N LEU A 114 -36.02 25.45 -8.47
CA LEU A 114 -36.86 25.06 -7.32
C LEU A 114 -36.89 26.15 -6.24
N GLN A 115 -35.77 26.80 -5.96
CA GLN A 115 -35.74 27.93 -5.03
C GLN A 115 -36.60 29.09 -5.52
N THR A 116 -36.52 29.40 -6.82
CA THR A 116 -37.38 30.41 -7.44
C THR A 116 -38.86 30.06 -7.24
N VAL A 117 -39.27 28.83 -7.57
CA VAL A 117 -40.66 28.36 -7.41
C VAL A 117 -41.12 28.41 -5.94
N ARG A 118 -40.26 28.03 -5.00
CA ARG A 118 -40.56 28.09 -3.55
C ARG A 118 -40.71 29.51 -3.02
N SER A 119 -40.09 30.50 -3.66
CA SER A 119 -40.23 31.91 -3.25
C SER A 119 -41.54 32.55 -3.72
N ILE A 120 -42.17 32.04 -4.79
CA ILE A 120 -43.41 32.60 -5.37
C ILE A 120 -44.54 32.77 -4.33
N PRO A 121 -44.86 31.77 -3.48
CA PRO A 121 -45.91 31.92 -2.47
C PRO A 121 -45.64 33.03 -1.44
N GLN A 122 -44.39 33.45 -1.27
CA GLN A 122 -44.02 34.54 -0.35
C GLN A 122 -44.21 35.93 -0.98
N ILE A 123 -44.21 36.03 -2.31
CA ILE A 123 -44.33 37.30 -3.05
C ILE A 123 -45.59 38.09 -2.63
N PRO A 124 -46.81 37.50 -2.54
CA PRO A 124 -47.98 38.24 -2.11
C PRO A 124 -47.85 38.85 -0.71
N ASN A 125 -47.20 38.13 0.22
CA ASN A 125 -46.99 38.63 1.58
C ASN A 125 -45.96 39.79 1.59
N ILE A 126 -44.89 39.68 0.79
CA ILE A 126 -43.90 40.74 0.60
C ILE A 126 -44.58 42.00 0.02
N ILE A 127 -45.41 41.84 -1.02
CA ILE A 127 -46.15 42.95 -1.64
C ILE A 127 -47.11 43.59 -0.63
N LYS A 128 -47.84 42.79 0.15
CA LYS A 128 -48.73 43.31 1.20
C LYS A 128 -47.98 44.16 2.23
N ASN A 129 -46.81 43.70 2.67
CA ASN A 129 -45.97 44.43 3.61
C ASN A 129 -45.45 45.75 3.00
N MET A 130 -45.03 45.71 1.73
CA MET A 130 -44.62 46.92 1.00
C MET A 130 -45.76 47.92 0.86
N ASN A 131 -46.96 47.48 0.48
CA ASN A 131 -48.14 48.36 0.40
C ASN A 131 -48.48 48.98 1.75
N THR A 132 -48.38 48.19 2.84
CA THR A 132 -48.60 48.69 4.19
C THR A 132 -47.57 49.76 4.57
N ALA A 133 -46.30 49.55 4.22
CA ALA A 133 -45.24 50.54 4.46
C ALA A 133 -45.44 51.81 3.61
N LEU A 134 -45.89 51.65 2.36
CA LEU A 134 -46.22 52.76 1.47
C LEU A 134 -47.35 53.62 2.07
N THR A 135 -48.47 53.02 2.46
CA THR A 135 -49.59 53.76 3.07
C THR A 135 -49.18 54.49 4.35
N LYS A 136 -48.35 53.87 5.20
CA LYS A 136 -47.81 54.56 6.39
C LYS A 136 -46.95 55.76 6.01
N THR A 137 -46.16 55.63 4.93
CA THR A 137 -45.31 56.71 4.44
C THR A 137 -46.15 57.86 3.88
N GLU A 138 -47.21 57.54 3.12
CA GLU A 138 -48.15 58.54 2.60
C GLU A 138 -48.81 59.34 3.73
N VAL A 139 -49.24 58.67 4.82
CA VAL A 139 -49.78 59.35 6.00
C VAL A 139 -48.76 60.29 6.63
N LEU A 140 -47.52 59.84 6.82
CA LEU A 140 -46.45 60.68 7.37
C LEU A 140 -46.13 61.88 6.49
N VAL A 141 -46.25 61.75 5.16
CA VAL A 141 -46.07 62.87 4.23
C VAL A 141 -47.17 63.91 4.44
N ILE A 142 -48.43 63.48 4.57
CA ILE A 142 -49.56 64.39 4.84
C ILE A 142 -49.37 65.11 6.18
N GLU A 143 -48.99 64.39 7.24
CA GLU A 143 -48.71 64.99 8.56
C GLU A 143 -47.55 66.00 8.49
N LEU A 144 -46.52 65.71 7.68
CA LEU A 144 -45.39 66.62 7.47
C LEU A 144 -45.81 67.87 6.70
N GLU A 145 -46.65 67.73 5.69
CA GLU A 145 -47.21 68.85 4.91
C GLU A 145 -48.05 69.77 5.82
N GLU A 146 -48.92 69.19 6.65
CA GLU A 146 -49.72 69.95 7.62
C GLU A 146 -48.83 70.70 8.63
N LEU A 147 -47.82 70.01 9.19
CA LEU A 147 -46.87 70.63 10.10
C LEU A 147 -46.10 71.77 9.43
N ALA A 148 -45.69 71.61 8.17
CA ALA A 148 -45.02 72.64 7.41
C ALA A 148 -45.93 73.87 7.19
N GLU A 149 -47.20 73.67 6.88
CA GLU A 149 -48.18 74.75 6.74
C GLU A 149 -48.40 75.49 8.07
N GLN A 150 -48.50 74.76 9.19
CA GLN A 150 -48.59 75.36 10.51
C GLN A 150 -47.37 76.24 10.82
N ILE A 151 -46.15 75.75 10.54
CA ILE A 151 -44.91 76.52 10.74
C ILE A 151 -44.91 77.81 9.90
N LEU A 152 -45.40 77.76 8.65
CA LEU A 152 -45.50 78.94 7.79
C LEU A 152 -46.47 79.97 8.36
N LYS A 153 -47.68 79.55 8.77
CA LYS A 153 -48.67 80.43 9.42
C LYS A 153 -48.11 81.07 10.70
N TRP A 154 -47.43 80.29 11.54
CA TRP A 154 -46.76 80.80 12.74
C TRP A 154 -45.70 81.86 12.43
N ARG A 155 -44.92 81.67 11.36
CA ARG A 155 -43.91 82.64 10.92
C ARG A 155 -44.54 83.95 10.44
N GLU A 156 -45.66 83.88 9.73
CA GLU A 156 -46.39 85.06 9.25
C GLU A 156 -46.96 85.87 10.41
N LEU A 157 -47.63 85.22 11.37
CA LEU A 157 -48.13 85.88 12.60
C LEU A 157 -47.01 86.57 13.38
N GLN A 158 -45.83 85.96 13.48
CA GLN A 158 -44.69 86.62 14.13
C GLN A 158 -44.27 87.89 13.39
N LYS A 159 -44.23 87.87 12.05
CA LYS A 159 -43.87 89.08 11.28
C LYS A 159 -44.85 90.22 11.48
N GLU A 160 -46.15 89.93 11.56
CA GLU A 160 -47.19 90.94 11.82
C GLU A 160 -47.04 91.57 13.21
N VAL A 161 -46.77 90.76 14.24
CA VAL A 161 -46.59 91.23 15.63
C VAL A 161 -45.34 92.10 15.83
N TYR A 162 -44.30 91.93 15.00
CA TYR A 162 -43.06 92.71 15.08
C TYR A 162 -42.97 93.85 14.02
N SER A 163 -44.05 94.12 13.29
CA SER A 163 -44.10 95.20 12.28
C SER A 163 -44.91 96.44 12.73
N ASP A 164 -45.45 96.44 13.96
CA ASP A 164 -45.93 97.63 14.70
C ASP A 164 -44.83 98.16 15.64
#